data_AF-A0A430BZ78-F1
#
_entry.id   AF-A0A430BZ78-F1
#
_cell.length_a   1.000
_cell.length_b   1.000
_cell.length_c   1.000
_cell.angle_alpha   90.00
_cell.angle_beta   90.00
_cell.angle_gamma   90.00
#
_symmetry.space_group_name_H-M   'P 1'
#
loop_
_entity.id
_entity.type
_entity.pdbx_description
1 polymer ?
#
loop_
_entity_poly.entity_id
_entity_poly.type
_entity_poly.pdbx_seq_one_letter_code
_entity_poly.pdbx_strand_id
1 'polypeptide(L)' 'MPNISEAILRALVVQMIRSGKLSHEDIGIAAEELRREGEDIAAQNLESFVIMSLAEPASHYEAEVRRGQFRVIDPD' A
#
# COMPACT_ATOMS: atom_id res chain seq x y z
N MET A 1 10.51 -3.82 -15.94
CA MET A 1 10.18 -2.57 -15.23
C MET A 1 8.71 -2.64 -14.85
N PRO A 2 8.31 -2.32 -13.61
CA PRO A 2 6.90 -2.29 -13.25
C PRO A 2 6.16 -1.29 -14.15
N ASN A 3 5.00 -1.68 -14.66
CA ASN A 3 4.17 -0.82 -15.49
C ASN A 3 3.74 0.40 -14.66
N ILE A 4 3.98 1.62 -15.16
CA ILE A 4 3.66 2.85 -14.43
C ILE A 4 2.19 2.93 -14.04
N SER A 5 1.30 2.40 -14.89
CA SER A 5 -0.14 2.33 -14.62
C SER A 5 -0.45 1.45 -13.42
N GLU A 6 0.23 0.30 -13.31
CA GLU A 6 0.07 -0.63 -12.19
C GLU A 6 0.62 -0.04 -10.89
N ALA A 7 1.74 0.67 -10.96
CA ALA A 7 2.30 1.38 -9.82
C ALA A 7 1.35 2.49 -9.31
N ILE A 8 0.73 3.26 -10.21
CA ILE A 8 -0.25 4.30 -9.88
C ILE A 8 -1.51 3.66 -9.29
N LEU A 9 -2.06 2.62 -9.92
CA LEU A 9 -3.24 1.91 -9.44
C LEU A 9 -3.03 1.37 -8.03
N ARG A 10 -1.91 0.68 -7.80
CA ARG A 10 -1.53 0.18 -6.47
C ARG A 10 -1.49 1.30 -5.45
N ALA A 11 -0.80 2.40 -5.74
CA ALA A 11 -0.69 3.53 -4.82
C ALA A 11 -2.06 4.13 -4.47
N LEU A 12 -2.94 4.28 -5.46
CA LEU A 12 -4.28 4.80 -5.28
C LEU A 12 -5.12 3.86 -4.40
N VAL A 13 -5.19 2.57 -4.71
CA VAL A 13 -6.00 1.59 -3.97
C VAL A 13 -5.54 1.49 -2.52
N VAL A 14 -4.22 1.39 -2.30
CA VAL A 14 -3.65 1.36 -0.93
C VAL A 14 -4.06 2.60 -0.14
N GLN A 15 -4.00 3.79 -0.75
CA GLN A 15 -4.39 5.03 -0.08
C GLN A 15 -5.90 5.07 0.21
N MET A 16 -6.73 4.55 -0.70
CA MET A 16 -8.18 4.47 -0.50
C MET A 16 -8.53 3.55 0.68
N ILE A 17 -7.87 2.39 0.79
CA ILE A 17 -8.01 1.49 1.93
C ILE A 17 -7.61 2.19 3.24
N ARG A 18 -6.43 2.81 3.29
CA ARG A 18 -5.96 3.54 4.49
C ARG A 18 -6.88 4.69 4.90
N SER A 19 -7.53 5.34 3.94
CA SER A 19 -8.49 6.41 4.19
C SER A 19 -9.89 5.91 4.58
N GLY A 20 -10.12 4.60 4.60
CA GLY A 20 -11.42 3.97 4.88
C GLY A 20 -12.45 4.12 3.76
N LYS A 21 -12.04 4.57 2.57
CA LYS A 21 -12.92 4.70 1.39
C LYS A 21 -13.17 3.37 0.69
N LEU A 22 -12.27 2.40 0.87
CA LEU A 22 -12.45 1.01 0.48
C LEU A 22 -12.23 0.15 1.72
N SER A 23 -13.16 -0.75 1.97
CA SER A 23 -12.99 -1.80 2.98
C SER A 23 -12.23 -2.99 2.40
N HIS A 24 -11.75 -3.88 3.25
CA HIS A 24 -11.16 -5.15 2.79
C HIS A 24 -12.20 -6.06 2.12
N GLU A 25 -13.48 -5.94 2.49
CA GLU A 25 -14.58 -6.68 1.87
C GLU A 25 -14.81 -6.24 0.43
N ASP A 26 -14.79 -4.93 0.16
CA ASP A 26 -14.92 -4.38 -1.20
C ASP A 26 -13.82 -4.92 -2.11
N ILE A 27 -12.59 -5.02 -1.60
CA ILE A 27 -11.46 -5.60 -2.33
C ILE A 27 -11.69 -7.10 -2.60
N GLY A 28 -12.20 -7.85 -1.62
CA GLY A 28 -12.51 -9.27 -1.79
C GLY A 28 -13.60 -9.52 -2.85
N ILE A 29 -14.63 -8.68 -2.88
CA ILE A 29 -15.70 -8.74 -3.89
C ILE A 29 -15.11 -8.48 -5.29
N ALA A 30 -14.32 -7.41 -5.45
CA ALA A 30 -13.71 -7.07 -6.73
C ALA A 30 -12.71 -8.15 -7.20
N ALA A 31 -11.95 -8.75 -6.30
CA ALA A 31 -11.04 -9.85 -6.63
C ALA A 31 -11.81 -11.10 -7.08
N GLU A 32 -12.95 -11.39 -6.46
CA GLU A 32 -13.80 -12.51 -6.87
C GLU A 32 -14.46 -12.27 -8.24
N GLU A 33 -14.85 -11.04 -8.55
CA GLU A 33 -15.33 -10.69 -9.89
C GLU A 33 -14.24 -10.92 -10.95
N LEU A 34 -13.00 -10.48 -10.69
CA LEU A 34 -11.85 -10.75 -11.57
C LEU A 34 -11.61 -12.26 -11.77
N ARG A 35 -11.68 -13.07 -10.70
CA ARG A 35 -11.57 -14.54 -10.81
C ARG A 35 -12.66 -15.14 -11.71
N ARG A 36 -13.90 -14.66 -11.61
CA ARG A 36 -15.01 -15.12 -12.48
C ARG A 36 -14.78 -14.78 -13.94
N GLU A 37 -14.06 -13.70 -14.22
CA GLU A 37 -13.65 -13.31 -15.58
C GLU A 37 -12.42 -14.07 -16.08
N GLY A 38 -11.80 -14.90 -15.23
CA GLY A 38 -10.58 -15.67 -15.54
C GLY A 38 -9.29 -14.89 -15.28
N GLU A 39 -9.37 -13.75 -14.60
CA GLU A 39 -8.24 -12.84 -14.32
C GLU A 39 -7.60 -13.13 -12.95
N ASP A 40 -7.19 -14.38 -12.72
CA ASP A 40 -6.69 -14.85 -11.41
C ASP A 40 -5.47 -14.05 -10.90
N ILE A 41 -4.55 -13.67 -11.80
CA ILE A 41 -3.36 -12.90 -11.44
C ILE A 41 -3.75 -11.48 -11.01
N ALA A 42 -4.72 -10.87 -11.71
CA ALA A 42 -5.20 -9.53 -11.35
C ALA A 42 -5.92 -9.55 -10.01
N ALA A 43 -6.75 -10.58 -9.76
CA ALA A 43 -7.40 -10.79 -8.47
C ALA A 43 -6.38 -10.92 -7.33
N GLN A 44 -5.36 -11.74 -7.52
CA GLN A 44 -4.32 -11.94 -6.50
C GLN A 44 -3.48 -10.68 -6.26
N ASN A 45 -3.19 -9.92 -7.32
CA ASN A 45 -2.53 -8.61 -7.19
C ASN A 45 -3.39 -7.63 -6.40
N LEU A 46 -4.70 -7.59 -6.65
CA LEU A 46 -5.63 -6.71 -5.94
C LEU A 46 -5.70 -7.06 -4.44
N GLU A 47 -5.78 -8.34 -4.10
CA GLU A 47 -5.74 -8.81 -2.71
C GLU A 47 -4.42 -8.46 -2.01
N SER A 48 -3.29 -8.48 -2.74
CA SER A 48 -1.98 -8.08 -2.19
C SER A 48 -1.95 -6.63 -1.72
N PHE A 49 -2.77 -5.75 -2.29
CA PHE A 49 -2.84 -4.35 -1.90
C PHE A 49 -3.38 -4.16 -0.48
N VAL A 50 -4.20 -5.09 0.02
CA VAL A 50 -4.65 -5.10 1.41
C VAL A 50 -3.44 -5.25 2.34
N ILE A 51 -2.59 -6.25 2.10
CA ILE A 51 -1.36 -6.47 2.88
C ILE A 51 -0.47 -5.22 2.84
N MET A 52 -0.30 -4.63 1.66
CA MET A 52 0.52 -3.42 1.51
C MET A 52 -0.06 -2.21 2.23
N SER A 53 -1.38 -2.13 2.39
CA SER A 53 -2.02 -1.04 3.12
C SER A 53 -1.72 -1.08 4.63
N LEU A 54 -1.49 -2.28 5.17
CA LEU A 54 -1.13 -2.53 6.57
C LEU A 54 0.33 -2.21 6.88
N ALA A 55 1.21 -2.24 5.86
CA ALA A 55 2.61 -1.86 6.05
C ALA A 55 2.72 -0.38 6.37
N GLU A 56 3.64 0.00 7.26
CA GLU A 56 3.94 1.41 7.49
C GLU A 56 4.49 2.06 6.21
N PRO A 57 4.10 3.30 5.87
CA PRO A 57 4.67 3.97 4.72
C PRO A 57 6.18 4.15 4.89
N ALA A 58 6.96 3.90 3.84
CA ALA A 58 8.42 4.05 3.86
C ALA A 58 8.88 5.45 4.33
N SER A 59 8.06 6.48 4.08
CA SER A 59 8.31 7.84 4.58
C SER A 59 8.36 7.95 6.10
N HIS A 60 7.62 7.12 6.83
CA HIS A 60 7.67 7.08 8.30
C HIS A 60 9.01 6.52 8.77
N TYR A 61 9.44 5.40 8.19
CA TYR A 61 10.74 4.81 8.46
C TYR A 61 11.89 5.76 8.11
N GLU A 62 11.87 6.41 6.94
CA GLU A 62 12.90 7.39 6.56
C GLU A 62 12.94 8.61 7.47
N ALA A 63 11.77 9.09 7.92
CA ALA A 63 11.68 10.19 8.88
C ALA A 63 12.24 9.78 10.24
N GLU A 64 12.04 8.54 10.65
CA GLU A 64 12.55 7.98 11.90
C GLU A 64 14.07 7.80 11.87
N VAL A 65 14.62 7.27 10.77
CA VAL A 65 16.07 7.21 10.53
C VAL A 65 16.68 8.62 10.56
N ARG A 66 16.05 9.61 9.90
CA ARG A 66 16.50 11.01 9.94
C ARG A 66 16.46 11.60 11.36
N ARG A 67 15.39 11.36 12.11
CA ARG A 67 15.29 11.79 13.52
C ARG A 67 16.40 11.20 14.39
N GLY A 68 16.74 9.92 14.19
CA GLY A 68 17.82 9.26 14.92
C GLY A 68 19.24 9.77 14.60
N GLN A 69 19.41 10.48 13.49
CA GLN A 69 20.69 11.12 13.12
C GLN A 69 20.92 12.47 13.79
N PHE A 70 19.87 13.13 14.28
CA PHE A 70 20.00 14.34 15.09
C PHE A 70 20.31 13.94 16.54
N ARG A 71 21.58 13.74 16.87
CA ARG A 71 22.03 13.78 18.26
C ARG A 71 21.92 15.22 18.76
N VAL A 72 21.30 15.39 19.93
CA VAL A 72 21.33 16.64 20.69
C VAL A 72 22.80 17.02 20.85
N ILE A 73 23.21 18.16 20.32
CA ILE A 73 24.49 18.76 20.66
C ILE A 73 24.29 19.22 22.11
N ASP A 74 24.89 18.49 23.05
CA ASP A 74 24.88 18.88 24.45
C ASP A 74 25.59 20.24 24.55
N PRO A 75 24.93 21.29 25.06
CA PRO A 75 25.55 22.59 25.21
C PRO A 75 26.36 22.59 26.52
N ASP A 76 27.59 22.06 26.46
CA ASP A 76 28.64 22.33 27.44
C ASP A 76 29.40 23.62 27.09
#